data_AF-A0A3S3RD12-F1
#
_entry.id   AF-A0A3S3RD12-F1
#
_cell.length_a   1.000
_cell.length_b   1.000
_cell.length_c   1.000
_cell.angle_alpha   90.00
_cell.angle_beta   90.00
_cell.angle_gamma   90.00
#
_symmetry.space_group_name_H-M   'P 1'
#
loop_
_entity.id
_entity.type
_entity.pdbx_description
1 polymer ?
#
loop_
_entity_poly.entity_id
_entity_poly.type
_entity_poly.pdbx_seq_one_letter_code
_entity_poly.pdbx_strand_id
1 'polypeptide(L)'
;MSAIIQHSVKLCIQAINNSGDGLDAEVLDAIRSIAELPYKGTGLGIGRGGYRGYKPSYEDLLKRFIERKTINSSLDWESALLLLYDAGGFSESEILSSAKSIEDDIIFNHILEHVISNLAAKNDIEMACSFIPNFRTTTIFKEENNLDSGYLILLCHYASLGDATHFFNYFKLAEPAKNKSEIAELKSYLVESFAAKNGIADALKLCAHKNLGAKYHSNALLAFAKTGKYAELKSIFDQYPELKHNETELGLLSTAYYQAKKNKFVVDDDFESLFERALQLDRKIKYGDIKMQDAVLFDLCLAEFDNKERREKCRKAIKNNSIKKELNDY
;
A
#
# COMPACT_ATOMS: atom_id res chain seq x y z
N MET A 1 -18.41 -10.51 26.38
CA MET A 1 -17.76 -10.11 25.11
C MET A 1 -16.90 -11.22 24.52
N SER A 2 -15.87 -11.71 25.22
CA SER A 2 -15.00 -12.80 24.72
C SER A 2 -15.76 -14.06 24.26
N ALA A 3 -16.77 -14.53 25.02
CA ALA A 3 -17.59 -15.68 24.62
C ALA A 3 -18.43 -15.45 23.35
N ILE A 4 -18.91 -14.21 23.13
CA ILE A 4 -19.66 -13.85 21.92
C ILE A 4 -18.71 -13.90 20.71
N ILE A 5 -17.53 -13.29 20.83
CA ILE A 5 -16.53 -13.29 19.75
C ILE A 5 -16.10 -14.72 19.42
N GLN A 6 -15.78 -15.55 20.42
CA GLN A 6 -15.41 -16.95 20.20
C GLN A 6 -16.52 -17.76 19.53
N HIS A 7 -17.78 -17.49 19.87
CA HIS A 7 -18.92 -18.12 19.22
C HIS A 7 -19.03 -17.68 17.75
N SER A 8 -18.98 -16.37 17.47
CA SER A 8 -19.06 -15.83 16.12
C SER A 8 -17.90 -16.31 15.22
N VAL A 9 -16.68 -16.46 15.76
CA VAL A 9 -15.55 -17.09 15.07
C VAL A 9 -15.91 -18.50 14.59
N LYS A 10 -16.52 -19.32 15.46
CA LYS A 10 -16.95 -20.68 15.09
C LYS A 10 -18.02 -20.65 14.00
N LEU A 11 -18.97 -19.72 14.08
CA LEU A 11 -20.01 -19.54 13.06
C LEU A 11 -19.41 -19.16 11.70
N CYS A 12 -18.43 -18.25 11.66
CA CYS A 12 -17.73 -17.90 10.42
C CYS A 12 -17.03 -19.12 9.81
N ILE A 13 -16.31 -19.90 10.60
CA ILE A 13 -15.60 -21.10 10.11
C ILE A 13 -16.59 -22.14 9.57
N GLN A 14 -17.70 -22.37 10.28
CA GLN A 14 -18.77 -23.25 9.81
C GLN A 14 -19.35 -22.78 8.48
N ALA A 15 -19.61 -21.47 8.35
CA ALA A 15 -20.13 -20.90 7.12
C ALA A 15 -19.13 -21.03 5.96
N ILE A 16 -17.84 -20.81 6.20
CA ILE A 16 -16.79 -20.99 5.19
C ILE A 16 -16.78 -22.44 4.68
N ASN A 17 -16.84 -23.43 5.58
CA ASN A 17 -16.87 -24.85 5.19
C ASN A 17 -18.19 -25.24 4.49
N ASN A 18 -19.29 -24.53 4.75
CA ASN A 18 -20.59 -24.77 4.15
C ASN A 18 -20.87 -23.85 2.94
N SER A 19 -19.84 -23.50 2.16
CA SER A 19 -19.97 -22.69 0.93
C SER A 19 -20.64 -21.32 1.13
N GLY A 20 -20.49 -20.74 2.32
CA GLY A 20 -21.05 -19.43 2.68
C GLY A 20 -22.44 -19.50 3.35
N ASP A 21 -23.04 -20.68 3.49
CA ASP A 21 -24.29 -20.86 4.21
C ASP A 21 -24.04 -20.91 5.73
N GLY A 22 -24.51 -19.89 6.45
CA GLY A 22 -24.29 -19.78 7.88
C GLY A 22 -25.25 -18.83 8.58
N LEU A 23 -25.11 -18.73 9.91
CA LEU A 23 -25.90 -17.84 10.77
C LEU A 23 -25.33 -16.41 10.72
N ASP A 24 -25.48 -15.76 9.56
CA ASP A 24 -24.91 -14.44 9.27
C ASP A 24 -25.48 -13.32 10.15
N ALA A 25 -26.77 -13.37 10.46
CA ALA A 25 -27.41 -12.42 11.37
C ALA A 25 -26.72 -12.36 12.74
N GLU A 26 -26.39 -13.52 13.32
CA GLU A 26 -25.73 -13.61 14.63
C GLU A 26 -24.30 -13.05 14.60
N VAL A 27 -23.57 -13.30 13.50
CA VAL A 27 -22.23 -12.74 13.31
C VAL A 27 -22.28 -11.23 13.10
N LEU A 28 -23.22 -10.72 12.30
CA LEU A 28 -23.41 -9.29 12.09
C LEU A 28 -23.76 -8.57 13.39
N ASP A 29 -24.63 -9.15 14.23
CA ASP A 29 -25.01 -8.57 15.51
C ASP A 29 -23.83 -8.54 16.50
N ALA A 30 -22.98 -9.56 16.49
CA ALA A 30 -21.73 -9.54 17.25
C ALA A 30 -20.78 -8.43 16.76
N ILE A 31 -20.59 -8.28 15.45
CA ILE A 31 -19.75 -7.23 14.87
C ILE A 31 -20.27 -5.83 15.21
N ARG A 32 -21.59 -5.61 15.11
CA ARG A 32 -22.22 -4.33 15.49
C ARG A 32 -22.05 -4.04 16.97
N SER A 33 -22.18 -5.05 17.83
CA SER A 33 -21.93 -4.91 19.27
C SER A 33 -20.48 -4.54 19.57
N ILE A 34 -19.52 -5.07 18.80
CA ILE A 34 -18.11 -4.71 18.92
C ILE A 34 -17.87 -3.25 18.48
N ALA A 35 -18.59 -2.77 17.45
CA ALA A 35 -18.45 -1.41 16.94
C ALA A 35 -18.77 -0.33 17.99
N GLU A 36 -19.57 -0.66 19.00
CA GLU A 36 -19.95 0.24 20.10
C GLU A 36 -18.88 0.33 21.20
N LEU A 37 -17.84 -0.51 21.15
CA LEU A 37 -16.81 -0.59 22.18
C LEU A 37 -15.54 0.16 21.76
N PRO A 38 -14.74 0.67 22.72
CA PRO A 38 -13.41 1.16 22.43
C PRO A 38 -12.55 0.06 21.80
N TYR A 39 -12.00 0.34 20.63
CA TYR A 39 -11.11 -0.57 19.93
C TYR A 39 -9.84 -0.85 20.75
N LYS A 40 -9.52 -2.15 20.92
CA LYS A 40 -8.36 -2.64 21.67
C LYS A 40 -7.49 -3.62 20.86
N GLY A 41 -7.80 -3.81 19.58
CA GLY A 41 -7.03 -4.67 18.70
C GLY A 41 -5.67 -4.05 18.33
N THR A 42 -4.90 -4.79 17.54
CA THR A 42 -3.54 -4.40 17.11
C THR A 42 -3.48 -3.96 15.65
N GLY A 43 -4.62 -3.94 14.96
CA GLY A 43 -4.76 -3.71 13.54
C GLY A 43 -4.67 -5.00 12.74
N LEU A 44 -4.92 -4.90 11.45
CA LEU A 44 -4.96 -6.07 10.56
C LEU A 44 -3.60 -6.44 9.95
N GLY A 45 -2.49 -5.90 10.47
CA GLY A 45 -1.13 -6.14 9.97
C GLY A 45 -0.80 -5.39 8.67
N ILE A 46 0.23 -5.84 7.96
CA ILE A 46 0.68 -5.28 6.67
C ILE A 46 0.25 -6.14 5.46
N GLY A 47 0.32 -5.60 4.24
CA GLY A 47 0.10 -6.38 3.01
C GLY A 47 1.34 -7.16 2.55
N ARG A 48 1.19 -7.93 1.46
CA ARG A 48 2.24 -8.76 0.84
C ARG A 48 2.88 -8.16 -0.43
N GLY A 49 2.56 -6.92 -0.78
CA GLY A 49 2.81 -6.37 -2.13
C GLY A 49 1.49 -6.23 -2.91
N GLY A 50 1.44 -5.34 -3.90
CA GLY A 50 0.19 -4.76 -4.39
C GLY A 50 -0.21 -3.53 -3.57
N TYR A 51 -0.30 -2.36 -4.20
CA TYR A 51 -0.64 -1.08 -3.56
C TYR A 51 0.23 -0.74 -2.32
N ARG A 52 1.55 -0.98 -2.41
CA ARG A 52 2.55 -0.72 -1.37
C ARG A 52 2.30 -1.47 -0.06
N GLY A 53 1.73 -2.68 -0.16
CA GLY A 53 1.35 -3.46 1.00
C GLY A 53 0.16 -2.86 1.75
N TYR A 54 -0.70 -2.12 1.05
CA TYR A 54 -1.96 -1.64 1.61
C TYR A 54 -2.77 -2.82 2.15
N LYS A 55 -3.29 -2.62 3.35
CA LYS A 55 -4.29 -3.47 3.97
C LYS A 55 -5.36 -2.55 4.58
N PRO A 56 -6.65 -2.87 4.46
CA PRO A 56 -7.70 -2.06 5.07
C PRO A 56 -7.44 -1.87 6.56
N SER A 57 -7.75 -0.68 7.09
CA SER A 57 -7.75 -0.50 8.54
C SER A 57 -8.90 -1.29 9.17
N TYR A 58 -8.83 -1.48 10.49
CA TYR A 58 -9.95 -2.06 11.24
C TYR A 58 -11.25 -1.28 11.01
N GLU A 59 -11.20 0.05 11.02
CA GLU A 59 -12.36 0.91 10.79
C GLU A 59 -12.92 0.78 9.37
N ASP A 60 -12.05 0.71 8.37
CA ASP A 60 -12.48 0.53 6.97
C ASP A 60 -13.15 -0.82 6.77
N LEU A 61 -12.65 -1.88 7.42
CA LEU A 61 -13.26 -3.20 7.37
C LEU A 61 -14.59 -3.22 8.14
N LEU A 62 -14.63 -2.64 9.34
CA LEU A 62 -15.82 -2.57 10.19
C LEU A 62 -16.97 -1.85 9.49
N LYS A 63 -16.71 -0.72 8.81
CA LYS A 63 -17.72 0.02 8.03
C LYS A 63 -18.43 -0.84 6.99
N ARG A 64 -17.75 -1.84 6.41
CA ARG A 64 -18.36 -2.76 5.42
C ARG A 64 -19.42 -3.66 6.04
N PHE A 65 -19.42 -3.85 7.37
CA PHE A 65 -20.34 -4.74 8.07
C PHE A 65 -21.44 -4.00 8.84
N ILE A 66 -21.21 -2.76 9.30
CA ILE A 66 -22.19 -2.00 10.10
C ILE A 66 -23.56 -1.94 9.42
N GLU A 67 -23.59 -1.54 8.14
CA GLU A 67 -24.83 -1.37 7.36
C GLU A 67 -25.23 -2.63 6.58
N ARG A 68 -24.41 -3.68 6.67
CA ARG A 68 -24.59 -4.89 5.88
C ARG A 68 -25.73 -5.73 6.44
N LYS A 69 -26.59 -6.22 5.56
CA LYS A 69 -27.76 -7.04 5.95
C LYS A 69 -27.47 -8.53 6.01
N THR A 70 -26.58 -9.01 5.13
CA THR A 70 -26.26 -10.44 4.99
C THR A 70 -24.80 -10.65 4.62
N ILE A 71 -24.25 -11.82 4.96
CA ILE A 71 -22.91 -12.28 4.56
C ILE A 71 -23.10 -13.45 3.60
N ASN A 72 -22.66 -13.30 2.34
CA ASN A 72 -23.06 -14.20 1.26
C ASN A 72 -21.89 -14.68 0.37
N SER A 73 -20.65 -14.41 0.76
CA SER A 73 -19.47 -14.93 0.06
C SER A 73 -18.41 -15.38 1.05
N SER A 74 -17.59 -16.36 0.65
CA SER A 74 -16.47 -16.87 1.46
C SER A 74 -15.48 -15.77 1.84
N LEU A 75 -15.23 -14.80 0.95
CA LEU A 75 -14.35 -13.65 1.21
C LEU A 75 -14.95 -12.68 2.24
N ASP A 76 -16.27 -12.54 2.28
CA ASP A 76 -16.93 -11.73 3.29
C ASP A 76 -16.92 -12.42 4.66
N TRP A 77 -17.08 -13.74 4.67
CA TRP A 77 -16.91 -14.56 5.88
C TRP A 77 -15.47 -14.52 6.41
N GLU A 78 -14.48 -14.61 5.52
CA GLU A 78 -13.06 -14.41 5.85
C GLU A 78 -12.84 -13.01 6.45
N SER A 79 -13.37 -11.97 5.82
CA SER A 79 -13.26 -10.59 6.31
C SER A 79 -13.89 -10.41 7.69
N ALA A 80 -15.06 -10.99 7.93
CA ALA A 80 -15.71 -10.99 9.24
C ALA A 80 -14.85 -11.72 10.29
N LEU A 81 -14.30 -12.87 9.92
CA LEU A 81 -13.43 -13.68 10.77
C LEU A 81 -12.17 -12.92 11.20
N LEU A 82 -11.48 -12.25 10.27
CA LEU A 82 -10.29 -11.43 10.58
C LEU A 82 -10.62 -10.26 11.52
N LEU A 83 -11.77 -9.61 11.31
CA LEU A 83 -12.25 -8.54 12.19
C LEU A 83 -12.50 -9.06 13.62
N LEU A 84 -13.13 -10.22 13.75
CA LEU A 84 -13.41 -10.86 15.04
C LEU A 84 -12.13 -11.28 15.76
N TYR A 85 -11.13 -11.82 15.05
CA TYR A 85 -9.85 -12.17 15.66
C TYR A 85 -9.14 -10.94 16.26
N ASP A 86 -9.06 -9.86 15.50
CA ASP A 86 -8.40 -8.63 15.95
C ASP A 86 -9.18 -7.96 17.10
N ALA A 87 -10.50 -7.83 16.98
CA ALA A 87 -11.34 -7.30 18.06
C ALA A 87 -11.30 -8.17 19.33
N GLY A 88 -11.15 -9.48 19.17
CA GLY A 88 -11.05 -10.46 20.26
C GLY A 88 -9.67 -10.51 20.92
N GLY A 89 -8.65 -9.88 20.33
CA GLY A 89 -7.28 -9.95 20.83
C GLY A 89 -6.67 -11.35 20.73
N PHE A 90 -7.03 -12.12 19.70
CA PHE A 90 -6.46 -13.45 19.49
C PHE A 90 -4.97 -13.34 19.16
N SER A 91 -4.17 -14.17 19.78
CA SER A 91 -2.77 -14.37 19.39
C SER A 91 -2.67 -15.13 18.06
N GLU A 92 -1.54 -14.98 17.39
CA GLU A 92 -1.30 -15.61 16.09
C GLU A 92 -1.36 -17.15 16.13
N SER A 93 -0.93 -17.75 17.24
CA SER A 93 -1.08 -19.19 17.46
C SER A 93 -2.55 -19.60 17.66
N GLU A 94 -3.36 -18.78 18.34
CA GLU A 94 -4.79 -19.03 18.51
C GLU A 94 -5.52 -18.93 17.16
N ILE A 95 -5.22 -17.90 16.37
CA ILE A 95 -5.77 -17.72 15.01
C ILE A 95 -5.46 -18.93 14.12
N LEU A 96 -4.20 -19.38 14.08
CA LEU A 96 -3.83 -20.56 13.30
C LEU A 96 -4.55 -21.81 13.82
N SER A 97 -4.62 -21.98 15.14
CA SER A 97 -5.26 -23.15 15.74
C SER A 97 -6.74 -23.22 15.39
N SER A 98 -7.48 -22.11 15.40
CA SER A 98 -8.88 -22.08 15.00
C SER A 98 -9.04 -22.27 13.49
N ALA A 99 -8.18 -21.65 12.67
CA ALA A 99 -8.26 -21.76 11.23
C ALA A 99 -7.96 -23.17 10.67
N LYS A 100 -7.30 -24.05 11.43
CA LYS A 100 -6.97 -25.42 10.96
C LYS A 100 -8.17 -26.24 10.49
N SER A 101 -9.36 -25.99 11.03
CA SER A 101 -10.58 -26.70 10.61
C SER A 101 -11.23 -26.14 9.34
N ILE A 102 -10.68 -25.08 8.75
CA ILE A 102 -11.15 -24.56 7.45
C ILE A 102 -10.72 -25.54 6.36
N GLU A 103 -11.69 -25.97 5.56
CA GLU A 103 -11.50 -26.95 4.48
C GLU A 103 -11.03 -26.29 3.18
N ASP A 104 -11.38 -25.02 2.97
CA ASP A 104 -10.91 -24.24 1.82
C ASP A 104 -9.46 -23.80 2.01
N ASP A 105 -8.54 -24.40 1.26
CA ASP A 105 -7.10 -24.13 1.34
C ASP A 105 -6.72 -22.70 0.93
N ILE A 106 -7.51 -22.05 0.06
CA ILE A 106 -7.28 -20.66 -0.35
C ILE A 106 -7.61 -19.74 0.83
N ILE A 107 -8.79 -19.91 1.43
CA ILE A 107 -9.21 -19.11 2.59
C ILE A 107 -8.29 -19.37 3.79
N PHE A 108 -7.89 -20.62 4.02
CA PHE A 108 -6.90 -20.96 5.05
C PHE A 108 -5.58 -20.19 4.82
N ASN A 109 -5.07 -20.19 3.59
CA ASN A 109 -3.83 -19.49 3.26
C ASN A 109 -3.94 -17.98 3.41
N HIS A 110 -5.08 -17.36 3.10
CA HIS A 110 -5.30 -15.93 3.37
C HIS A 110 -5.25 -15.60 4.88
N ILE A 111 -5.80 -16.47 5.72
CA ILE A 111 -5.72 -16.31 7.18
C ILE A 111 -4.27 -16.49 7.65
N LEU A 112 -3.52 -17.43 7.08
CA LEU A 112 -2.11 -17.59 7.38
C LEU A 112 -1.27 -16.37 6.95
N GLU A 113 -1.57 -15.76 5.81
CA GLU A 113 -0.99 -14.47 5.41
C GLU A 113 -1.30 -13.40 6.45
N HIS A 114 -2.53 -13.31 6.95
CA HIS A 114 -2.87 -12.37 8.01
C HIS A 114 -2.04 -12.58 9.28
N VAL A 115 -1.84 -13.84 9.71
CA VAL A 115 -0.98 -14.17 10.84
C VAL A 115 0.46 -13.69 10.63
N ILE A 116 1.06 -14.03 9.48
CA ILE A 116 2.44 -13.62 9.13
C ILE A 116 2.54 -12.09 9.06
N SER A 117 1.54 -11.43 8.49
CA SER A 117 1.45 -9.97 8.40
C SER A 117 1.37 -9.28 9.76
N ASN A 118 0.66 -9.86 10.75
CA ASN A 118 0.59 -9.30 12.09
C ASN A 118 1.94 -9.40 12.80
N LEU A 119 2.61 -10.55 12.69
CA LEU A 119 3.95 -10.76 13.25
C LEU A 119 4.97 -9.81 12.61
N ALA A 120 4.94 -9.68 11.28
CA ALA A 120 5.82 -8.74 10.57
C ALA A 120 5.57 -7.29 11.02
N ALA A 121 4.31 -6.87 11.16
CA ALA A 121 3.96 -5.54 11.67
C ALA A 121 4.49 -5.28 13.10
N LYS A 122 4.55 -6.33 13.94
CA LYS A 122 5.15 -6.31 15.28
C LYS A 122 6.67 -6.48 15.28
N ASN A 123 7.29 -6.59 14.10
CA ASN A 123 8.71 -6.88 13.88
C ASN A 123 9.18 -8.23 14.48
N ASP A 124 8.25 -9.18 14.66
CA ASP A 124 8.54 -10.55 15.11
C ASP A 124 8.78 -11.48 13.91
N ILE A 125 9.92 -11.27 13.24
CA ILE A 125 10.22 -11.93 11.96
C ILE A 125 10.57 -13.41 12.15
N GLU A 126 11.19 -13.77 13.26
CA GLU A 126 11.52 -15.16 13.57
C GLU A 126 10.25 -16.00 13.71
N MET A 127 9.29 -15.51 14.50
CA MET A 127 7.99 -16.16 14.61
C MET A 127 7.28 -16.17 13.26
N ALA A 128 7.26 -15.06 12.52
CA ALA A 128 6.64 -15.00 11.18
C ALA A 128 7.18 -16.09 10.25
N CYS A 129 8.51 -16.30 10.21
CA CYS A 129 9.14 -17.35 9.43
C CYS A 129 8.69 -18.76 9.85
N SER A 130 8.47 -18.99 11.14
CA SER A 130 8.01 -20.30 11.66
C SER A 130 6.59 -20.67 11.17
N PHE A 131 5.78 -19.69 10.79
CA PHE A 131 4.43 -19.92 10.26
C PHE A 131 4.42 -20.22 8.76
N ILE A 132 5.41 -19.78 7.97
CA ILE A 132 5.45 -19.97 6.51
C ILE A 132 5.29 -21.44 6.09
N PRO A 133 5.93 -22.45 6.73
CA PRO A 133 5.75 -23.85 6.34
C PRO A 133 4.32 -24.39 6.49
N ASN A 134 3.40 -23.66 7.13
CA ASN A 134 2.01 -24.08 7.29
C ASN A 134 1.13 -23.78 6.06
N PHE A 135 1.63 -23.06 5.04
CA PHE A 135 0.86 -22.84 3.81
C PHE A 135 0.45 -24.18 3.21
N ARG A 136 -0.81 -24.29 2.81
CA ARG A 136 -1.34 -25.45 2.11
C ARG A 136 -1.18 -25.28 0.60
N THR A 137 -1.03 -26.40 -0.09
CA THR A 137 -1.03 -26.40 -1.54
C THR A 137 -2.44 -26.07 -2.04
N THR A 138 -2.58 -25.08 -2.91
CA THR A 138 -3.86 -24.75 -3.55
C THR A 138 -3.86 -25.25 -5.00
N THR A 139 -5.05 -25.58 -5.50
CA THR A 139 -5.26 -26.02 -6.89
C THR A 139 -6.39 -25.21 -7.51
N ILE A 140 -6.03 -24.15 -8.24
CA ILE A 140 -6.99 -23.38 -9.05
C ILE A 140 -6.87 -23.80 -10.52
N PHE A 141 -5.66 -23.67 -11.07
CA PHE A 141 -5.32 -24.12 -12.43
C PHE A 141 -4.15 -25.11 -12.46
N LYS A 142 -3.30 -25.07 -11.44
CA LYS A 142 -2.16 -25.93 -11.18
C LYS A 142 -1.90 -25.93 -9.67
N GLU A 143 -1.17 -26.92 -9.19
CA GLU A 143 -0.74 -26.97 -7.79
C GLU A 143 0.27 -25.84 -7.49
N GLU A 144 0.04 -25.10 -6.41
CA GLU A 144 0.94 -24.06 -5.91
C GLU A 144 1.11 -24.17 -4.38
N ASN A 145 2.35 -24.15 -3.88
CA ASN A 145 2.67 -24.31 -2.45
C ASN A 145 2.60 -23.01 -1.62
N ASN A 146 2.31 -21.87 -2.25
CA ASN A 146 2.07 -20.53 -1.68
C ASN A 146 3.12 -19.98 -0.69
N LEU A 147 4.26 -20.66 -0.47
CA LEU A 147 5.30 -20.25 0.48
C LEU A 147 5.87 -18.87 0.15
N ASP A 148 5.96 -18.57 -1.14
CA ASP A 148 6.40 -17.30 -1.69
C ASP A 148 5.58 -16.11 -1.16
N SER A 149 4.28 -16.31 -0.89
CA SER A 149 3.41 -15.27 -0.31
C SER A 149 3.85 -14.84 1.09
N GLY A 150 4.30 -15.79 1.92
CA GLY A 150 4.86 -15.47 3.23
C GLY A 150 6.12 -14.61 3.13
N TYR A 151 7.02 -14.95 2.21
CA TYR A 151 8.25 -14.17 1.99
C TYR A 151 7.98 -12.80 1.36
N LEU A 152 6.97 -12.66 0.52
CA LEU A 152 6.54 -11.38 -0.03
C LEU A 152 6.08 -10.40 1.08
N ILE A 153 5.42 -10.89 2.14
CA ILE A 153 5.09 -10.09 3.34
C ILE A 153 6.36 -9.59 4.02
N LEU A 154 7.35 -10.46 4.22
CA LEU A 154 8.63 -10.07 4.84
C LEU A 154 9.38 -9.04 3.98
N LEU A 155 9.34 -9.19 2.65
CA LEU A 155 9.89 -8.18 1.75
C LEU A 155 9.16 -6.84 1.86
N CYS A 156 7.84 -6.84 2.02
CA CYS A 156 7.06 -5.62 2.25
C CYS A 156 7.46 -4.91 3.54
N HIS A 157 7.62 -5.67 4.63
CA HIS A 157 8.14 -5.17 5.90
C HIS A 157 9.48 -4.47 5.73
N TYR A 158 10.48 -5.15 5.18
CA TYR A 158 11.83 -4.58 5.03
C TYR A 158 11.89 -3.45 4.00
N ALA A 159 11.05 -3.49 2.96
CA ALA A 159 10.89 -2.37 2.04
C ALA A 159 10.39 -1.12 2.77
N SER A 160 9.38 -1.25 3.63
CA SER A 160 8.84 -0.12 4.41
C SER A 160 9.88 0.52 5.33
N LEU A 161 10.78 -0.29 5.91
CA LEU A 161 11.85 0.18 6.79
C LEU A 161 13.06 0.76 6.04
N GLY A 162 13.10 0.62 4.71
CA GLY A 162 14.29 0.93 3.92
C GLY A 162 15.47 0.03 4.30
N ASP A 163 15.25 -1.25 4.63
CA ASP A 163 16.30 -2.19 5.01
C ASP A 163 16.67 -3.09 3.81
N ALA A 164 17.60 -2.62 3.00
CA ALA A 164 18.03 -3.34 1.81
C ALA A 164 18.73 -4.67 2.13
N THR A 165 19.45 -4.76 3.25
CA THR A 165 20.19 -5.97 3.63
C THR A 165 19.23 -7.10 3.93
N HIS A 166 18.27 -6.89 4.83
CA HIS A 166 17.30 -7.93 5.16
C HIS A 166 16.31 -8.19 4.04
N PHE A 167 15.94 -7.17 3.26
CA PHE A 167 15.15 -7.35 2.04
C PHE A 167 15.81 -8.38 1.09
N PHE A 168 17.10 -8.23 0.80
CA PHE A 168 17.77 -9.15 -0.12
C PHE A 168 18.08 -10.53 0.47
N ASN A 169 18.02 -10.71 1.79
CA ASN A 169 18.13 -12.03 2.43
C ASN A 169 16.94 -12.94 2.06
N TYR A 170 15.72 -12.39 2.01
CA TYR A 170 14.51 -13.15 1.65
C TYR A 170 14.16 -13.09 0.17
N PHE A 171 14.83 -12.25 -0.62
CA PHE A 171 14.47 -11.94 -2.01
C PHE A 171 14.32 -13.16 -2.92
N LYS A 172 15.19 -14.17 -2.80
CA LYS A 172 15.11 -15.37 -3.63
C LYS A 172 13.96 -16.29 -3.22
N LEU A 173 13.60 -16.29 -1.93
CA LEU A 173 12.55 -17.14 -1.36
C LEU A 173 11.15 -16.65 -1.76
N ALA A 174 11.00 -15.38 -2.09
CA ALA A 174 9.78 -14.80 -2.66
C ALA A 174 9.59 -15.07 -4.16
N GLU A 175 10.39 -15.98 -4.75
CA GLU A 175 10.29 -16.42 -6.14
C GLU A 175 10.12 -15.29 -7.18
N PRO A 176 11.11 -14.41 -7.36
CA PRO A 176 10.94 -13.18 -8.15
C PRO A 176 10.67 -13.40 -9.65
N ALA A 177 10.94 -14.61 -10.16
CA ALA A 177 10.56 -14.98 -11.53
C ALA A 177 9.04 -15.25 -11.66
N LYS A 178 8.40 -15.72 -10.58
CA LYS A 178 6.95 -15.95 -10.47
C LYS A 178 6.24 -14.62 -10.16
N ASN A 179 6.70 -13.90 -9.14
CA ASN A 179 6.04 -12.70 -8.59
C ASN A 179 6.58 -11.38 -9.16
N LYS A 180 6.67 -11.27 -10.49
CA LYS A 180 7.40 -10.16 -11.14
C LYS A 180 6.85 -8.78 -10.78
N SER A 181 5.53 -8.65 -10.73
CA SER A 181 4.84 -7.36 -10.53
C SER A 181 4.99 -6.89 -9.08
N GLU A 182 4.71 -7.78 -8.13
CA GLU A 182 4.81 -7.56 -6.69
C GLU A 182 6.26 -7.21 -6.33
N ILE A 183 7.23 -7.95 -6.86
CA ILE A 183 8.64 -7.67 -6.64
C ILE A 183 9.08 -6.32 -7.23
N ALA A 184 8.56 -5.95 -8.39
CA ALA A 184 8.89 -4.65 -8.98
C ALA A 184 8.39 -3.50 -8.09
N GLU A 185 7.18 -3.64 -7.54
CA GLU A 185 6.61 -2.68 -6.59
C GLU A 185 7.36 -2.65 -5.26
N LEU A 186 7.69 -3.81 -4.68
CA LEU A 186 8.44 -3.90 -3.43
C LEU A 186 9.83 -3.28 -3.55
N LYS A 187 10.50 -3.43 -4.70
CA LYS A 187 11.76 -2.73 -4.99
C LYS A 187 11.59 -1.21 -5.08
N SER A 188 10.53 -0.76 -5.75
CA SER A 188 10.19 0.67 -5.80
C SER A 188 9.98 1.24 -4.41
N TYR A 189 9.25 0.50 -3.56
CA TYR A 189 8.98 0.91 -2.18
C TYR A 189 10.26 0.91 -1.33
N LEU A 190 11.09 -0.12 -1.44
CA LEU A 190 12.39 -0.21 -0.75
C LEU A 190 13.27 1.01 -1.08
N VAL A 191 13.42 1.34 -2.37
CA VAL A 191 14.28 2.45 -2.80
C VAL A 191 13.74 3.80 -2.30
N GLU A 192 12.43 4.00 -2.36
CA GLU A 192 11.77 5.21 -1.85
C GLU A 192 12.00 5.36 -0.33
N SER A 193 11.72 4.33 0.47
CA SER A 193 11.91 4.36 1.92
C SER A 193 13.39 4.46 2.31
N PHE A 194 14.28 3.78 1.59
CA PHE A 194 15.73 3.87 1.81
C PHE A 194 16.23 5.29 1.54
N ALA A 195 15.77 5.94 0.47
CA ALA A 195 16.13 7.32 0.14
C ALA A 195 15.63 8.31 1.19
N ALA A 196 14.41 8.14 1.69
CA ALA A 196 13.85 8.97 2.75
C ALA A 196 14.71 8.92 4.04
N LYS A 197 15.27 7.75 4.36
CA LYS A 197 16.06 7.51 5.57
C LYS A 197 17.54 7.90 5.44
N ASN A 198 18.16 7.63 4.29
CA ASN A 198 19.61 7.71 4.10
C ASN A 198 20.06 8.82 3.13
N GLY A 199 19.11 9.47 2.43
CA GLY A 199 19.41 10.49 1.43
C GLY A 199 19.69 9.93 0.03
N ILE A 200 19.82 10.84 -0.94
CA ILE A 200 19.87 10.47 -2.36
C ILE A 200 21.16 9.73 -2.74
N ALA A 201 22.31 10.15 -2.20
CA ALA A 201 23.60 9.59 -2.60
C ALA A 201 23.68 8.08 -2.31
N ASP A 202 23.21 7.67 -1.14
CA ASP A 202 23.18 6.25 -0.77
C ASP A 202 22.05 5.49 -1.49
N ALA A 203 20.92 6.14 -1.77
CA ALA A 203 19.88 5.53 -2.60
C ALA A 203 20.34 5.25 -4.04
N LEU A 204 21.14 6.13 -4.64
CA LEU A 204 21.73 5.91 -5.96
C LEU A 204 22.75 4.76 -5.95
N LYS A 205 23.56 4.64 -4.88
CA LYS A 205 24.41 3.46 -4.68
C LYS A 205 23.59 2.17 -4.56
N LEU A 206 22.47 2.21 -3.83
CA LEU A 206 21.55 1.08 -3.75
C LEU A 206 20.99 0.73 -5.14
N CYS A 207 20.64 1.71 -5.96
CA CYS A 207 20.15 1.48 -7.33
C CYS A 207 21.17 0.77 -8.23
N ALA A 208 22.47 0.83 -7.92
CA ALA A 208 23.52 0.08 -8.62
C ALA A 208 23.57 -1.41 -8.24
N HIS A 209 22.79 -1.86 -7.25
CA HIS A 209 22.71 -3.27 -6.88
C HIS A 209 22.17 -4.13 -8.04
N LYS A 210 22.70 -5.35 -8.23
CA LYS A 210 22.39 -6.23 -9.38
C LYS A 210 20.91 -6.59 -9.55
N ASN A 211 20.14 -6.57 -8.45
CA ASN A 211 18.70 -6.85 -8.47
C ASN A 211 17.85 -5.58 -8.66
N LEU A 212 18.49 -4.42 -8.69
CA LEU A 212 17.91 -3.10 -8.95
C LEU A 212 18.46 -2.58 -10.29
N GLY A 213 18.47 -1.26 -10.47
CA GLY A 213 19.00 -0.61 -11.66
C GLY A 213 18.52 0.84 -11.76
N ALA A 214 19.03 1.56 -12.77
CA ALA A 214 18.73 2.97 -12.99
C ALA A 214 17.23 3.30 -13.13
N LYS A 215 16.41 2.32 -13.53
CA LYS A 215 14.96 2.48 -13.59
C LYS A 215 14.30 2.85 -12.26
N TYR A 216 14.98 2.63 -11.12
CA TYR A 216 14.50 2.99 -9.78
C TYR A 216 15.00 4.36 -9.30
N HIS A 217 15.78 5.11 -10.09
CA HIS A 217 16.23 6.45 -9.70
C HIS A 217 15.04 7.39 -9.44
N SER A 218 13.98 7.30 -10.24
CA SER A 218 12.76 8.09 -10.03
C SER A 218 12.08 7.77 -8.69
N ASN A 219 12.14 6.52 -8.22
CA ASN A 219 11.62 6.15 -6.90
C ASN A 219 12.44 6.75 -5.75
N ALA A 220 13.77 6.84 -5.91
CA ALA A 220 14.62 7.51 -4.94
C ALA A 220 14.27 9.00 -4.84
N LEU A 221 14.06 9.66 -5.98
CA LEU A 221 13.68 11.08 -6.03
C LEU A 221 12.25 11.31 -5.51
N LEU A 222 11.33 10.38 -5.74
CA LEU A 222 9.94 10.46 -5.29
C LEU A 222 9.81 10.60 -3.77
N ALA A 223 10.77 10.06 -3.00
CA ALA A 223 10.83 10.21 -1.55
C ALA A 223 10.90 11.68 -1.11
N PHE A 224 11.68 12.49 -1.83
CA PHE A 224 11.83 13.93 -1.58
C PHE A 224 10.61 14.71 -2.07
N ALA A 225 10.05 14.30 -3.21
CA ALA A 225 8.87 14.96 -3.76
C ALA A 225 7.65 14.83 -2.84
N LYS A 226 7.37 13.62 -2.34
CA LYS A 226 6.21 13.38 -1.47
C LYS A 226 6.28 14.06 -0.11
N THR A 227 7.49 14.33 0.36
CA THR A 227 7.72 15.01 1.63
C THR A 227 7.81 16.52 1.47
N GLY A 228 7.61 17.07 0.26
CA GLY A 228 7.65 18.51 0.02
C GLY A 228 9.05 19.12 0.11
N LYS A 229 10.10 18.32 -0.02
CA LYS A 229 11.50 18.77 0.03
C LYS A 229 11.93 19.42 -1.30
N TYR A 230 11.22 20.47 -1.70
CA TYR A 230 11.34 21.11 -3.02
C TYR A 230 12.75 21.67 -3.31
N ALA A 231 13.30 22.46 -2.39
CA ALA A 231 14.64 23.03 -2.55
C ALA A 231 15.74 21.97 -2.57
N GLU A 232 15.61 20.93 -1.74
CA GLU A 232 16.53 19.79 -1.73
C GLU A 232 16.49 19.07 -3.09
N LEU A 233 15.29 18.83 -3.63
CA LEU A 233 15.11 18.19 -4.93
C LEU A 233 15.74 19.02 -6.08
N LYS A 234 15.63 20.35 -6.07
CA LYS A 234 16.36 21.23 -7.02
C LYS A 234 17.87 21.02 -6.92
N SER A 235 18.41 21.06 -5.69
CA SER A 235 19.83 20.83 -5.44
C SER A 235 20.30 19.44 -5.89
N ILE A 236 19.46 18.42 -5.74
CA ILE A 236 19.76 17.05 -6.20
C ILE A 236 19.90 17.04 -7.72
N PHE A 237 18.99 17.67 -8.45
CA PHE A 237 19.05 17.74 -9.90
C PHE A 237 20.29 18.51 -10.38
N ASP A 238 20.74 19.53 -9.66
CA ASP A 238 21.98 20.25 -9.98
C ASP A 238 23.23 19.42 -9.69
N GLN A 239 23.22 18.64 -8.61
CA GLN A 239 24.33 17.75 -8.25
C GLN A 239 24.43 16.52 -9.16
N TYR A 240 23.29 16.00 -9.64
CA TYR A 240 23.19 14.80 -10.46
C TYR A 240 22.44 15.10 -11.78
N PRO A 241 23.07 15.82 -12.74
CA PRO A 241 22.42 16.23 -13.98
C PRO A 241 21.93 15.06 -14.84
N GLU A 242 22.52 13.88 -14.71
CA GLU A 242 22.09 12.65 -15.39
C GLU A 242 20.69 12.19 -14.97
N LEU A 243 20.19 12.66 -13.83
CA LEU A 243 18.82 12.41 -13.37
C LEU A 243 17.80 13.38 -13.99
N LYS A 244 18.26 14.46 -14.64
CA LYS A 244 17.41 15.45 -15.31
C LYS A 244 16.88 14.89 -16.63
N HIS A 245 15.74 14.22 -16.57
CA HIS A 245 14.87 14.01 -17.72
C HIS A 245 13.69 14.97 -17.62
N ASN A 246 13.45 15.78 -18.64
CA ASN A 246 12.54 16.94 -18.58
C ASN A 246 11.18 16.59 -17.96
N GLU A 247 10.56 15.48 -18.37
CA GLU A 247 9.25 15.07 -17.87
C GLU A 247 9.31 14.55 -16.43
N THR A 248 10.32 13.73 -16.10
CA THR A 248 10.47 13.14 -14.77
C THR A 248 10.80 14.22 -13.74
N GLU A 249 11.73 15.12 -14.08
CA GLU A 249 12.10 16.27 -13.28
C GLU A 249 10.89 17.17 -13.02
N LEU A 250 10.17 17.57 -14.08
CA LEU A 250 9.01 18.45 -13.95
C LEU A 250 7.91 17.82 -13.09
N GLY A 251 7.61 16.55 -13.30
CA GLY A 251 6.65 15.82 -12.46
C GLY A 251 7.04 15.84 -10.99
N LEU A 252 8.28 15.47 -10.68
CA LEU A 252 8.77 15.41 -9.31
C LEU A 252 8.81 16.81 -8.65
N LEU A 253 9.24 17.84 -9.39
CA LEU A 253 9.27 19.22 -8.91
C LEU A 253 7.85 19.75 -8.64
N SER A 254 6.89 19.51 -9.52
CA SER A 254 5.50 19.95 -9.33
C SER A 254 4.83 19.23 -8.15
N THR A 255 5.02 17.92 -8.00
CA THR A 255 4.56 17.20 -6.82
C THR A 255 5.22 17.74 -5.54
N ALA A 256 6.54 17.97 -5.56
CA ALA A 256 7.28 18.53 -4.44
C ALA A 256 6.79 19.94 -4.06
N TYR A 257 6.53 20.79 -5.04
CA TYR A 257 6.01 22.14 -4.86
C TYR A 257 4.63 22.12 -4.19
N TYR A 258 3.72 21.26 -4.69
CA TYR A 258 2.41 21.04 -4.07
C TYR A 258 2.53 20.58 -2.61
N GLN A 259 3.30 19.53 -2.35
CA GLN A 259 3.45 18.99 -1.00
C GLN A 259 4.10 20.01 -0.05
N ALA A 260 5.05 20.81 -0.53
CA ALA A 260 5.66 21.88 0.25
C ALA A 260 4.64 22.94 0.67
N LYS A 261 3.80 23.42 -0.26
CA LYS A 261 2.73 24.39 0.01
C LYS A 261 1.69 23.81 0.97
N LYS A 262 1.25 22.56 0.75
CA LYS A 262 0.32 21.84 1.65
C LYS A 262 0.86 21.74 3.07
N ASN A 263 2.16 21.47 3.22
CA ASN A 263 2.85 21.36 4.51
C ASN A 263 3.35 22.72 5.06
N LYS A 264 3.04 23.83 4.39
CA LYS A 264 3.43 25.21 4.78
C LYS A 264 4.94 25.43 4.88
N PHE A 265 5.72 24.73 4.06
CA PHE A 265 7.15 25.00 3.92
C PHE A 265 7.38 26.27 3.10
N VAL A 266 8.45 27.00 3.44
CA VAL A 266 8.89 28.16 2.67
C VAL A 266 9.57 27.66 1.40
N VAL A 267 9.02 28.04 0.25
CA VAL A 267 9.53 27.67 -1.08
C VAL A 267 9.52 28.88 -2.01
N ASP A 268 10.44 28.90 -2.96
CA ASP A 268 10.46 29.88 -4.05
C ASP A 268 9.14 29.83 -4.82
N ASP A 269 8.65 30.98 -5.26
CA ASP A 269 7.46 31.06 -6.10
C ASP A 269 7.80 30.72 -7.57
N ASP A 270 8.02 29.43 -7.81
CA ASP A 270 8.38 28.89 -9.12
C ASP A 270 7.16 28.55 -10.00
N PHE A 271 5.94 28.96 -9.59
CA PHE A 271 4.69 28.60 -10.27
C PHE A 271 4.72 28.88 -11.77
N GLU A 272 5.06 30.12 -12.18
CA GLU A 272 5.03 30.50 -13.60
C GLU A 272 6.04 29.70 -14.42
N SER A 273 7.23 29.44 -13.85
CA SER A 273 8.25 28.62 -14.52
C SER A 273 7.77 27.18 -14.73
N LEU A 274 7.22 26.55 -13.68
CA LEU A 274 6.71 25.18 -13.75
C LEU A 274 5.50 25.08 -14.69
N PHE A 275 4.61 26.08 -14.66
CA PHE A 275 3.43 26.13 -15.51
C PHE A 275 3.80 26.21 -17.00
N GLU A 276 4.73 27.10 -17.38
CA GLU A 276 5.17 27.21 -18.78
C GLU A 276 5.87 25.92 -19.25
N ARG A 277 6.70 25.30 -18.41
CA ARG A 277 7.29 23.99 -18.72
C ARG A 277 6.21 22.91 -18.90
N ALA A 278 5.14 22.93 -18.11
CA ALA A 278 4.03 21.98 -18.23
C ALA A 278 3.28 22.13 -19.55
N LEU A 279 3.10 23.36 -20.05
CA LEU A 279 2.47 23.61 -21.35
C LEU A 279 3.26 23.05 -22.53
N GLN A 280 4.58 22.95 -22.38
CA GLN A 280 5.50 22.45 -23.42
C GLN A 280 5.62 20.92 -23.46
N LEU A 281 5.07 20.19 -22.47
CA LEU A 281 5.11 18.73 -22.44
C LEU A 281 4.37 18.10 -23.63
N ASP A 282 4.97 17.06 -24.24
CA ASP A 282 4.30 16.27 -25.27
C ASP A 282 3.09 15.54 -24.65
N ARG A 283 1.90 15.84 -25.18
CA ARG A 283 0.63 15.23 -24.78
C ARG A 283 0.54 13.73 -25.06
N LYS A 284 1.48 13.13 -25.80
CA LYS A 284 1.56 11.67 -25.96
C LYS A 284 2.08 10.99 -24.69
N ILE A 285 2.88 11.68 -23.90
CA ILE A 285 3.48 11.15 -22.68
C ILE A 285 2.40 10.93 -21.61
N LYS A 286 2.37 9.73 -21.05
CA LYS A 286 1.40 9.30 -20.05
C LYS A 286 2.06 9.17 -18.68
N TYR A 287 1.25 9.40 -17.65
CA TYR A 287 1.56 9.12 -16.25
C TYR A 287 0.41 8.30 -15.70
N GLY A 288 0.58 6.97 -15.63
CA GLY A 288 -0.53 6.04 -15.46
C GLY A 288 -1.56 6.19 -16.59
N ASP A 289 -2.83 6.37 -16.21
CA ASP A 289 -3.95 6.49 -17.16
C ASP A 289 -4.17 7.91 -17.69
N ILE A 290 -3.46 8.90 -17.16
CA ILE A 290 -3.63 10.32 -17.53
C ILE A 290 -2.41 10.85 -18.31
N LYS A 291 -2.58 12.01 -18.94
CA LYS A 291 -1.48 12.69 -19.63
C LYS A 291 -0.58 13.37 -18.61
N MET A 292 0.73 13.26 -18.79
CA MET A 292 1.71 13.84 -17.87
C MET A 292 1.50 15.35 -17.68
N GLN A 293 1.19 16.06 -18.77
CA GLN A 293 0.81 17.47 -18.73
C GLN A 293 -0.37 17.74 -17.79
N ASP A 294 -1.45 16.96 -17.89
CA ASP A 294 -2.63 17.18 -17.06
C ASP A 294 -2.34 16.84 -15.59
N ALA A 295 -1.47 15.85 -15.32
CA ALA A 295 -1.02 15.50 -13.96
C ALA A 295 -0.20 16.63 -13.31
N VAL A 296 0.77 17.18 -14.03
CA VAL A 296 1.60 18.30 -13.57
C VAL A 296 0.74 19.55 -13.31
N LEU A 297 -0.17 19.88 -14.24
CA LEU A 297 -1.07 21.02 -14.08
C LEU A 297 -2.05 20.84 -12.90
N PHE A 298 -2.44 19.60 -12.60
CA PHE A 298 -3.27 19.30 -11.43
C PHE A 298 -2.51 19.57 -10.12
N ASP A 299 -1.28 19.08 -9.98
CA ASP A 299 -0.45 19.34 -8.80
C ASP A 299 -0.21 20.86 -8.62
N LEU A 300 0.11 21.58 -9.70
CA LEU A 300 0.26 23.04 -9.66
C LEU A 300 -1.04 23.76 -9.25
N CYS A 301 -2.20 23.27 -9.69
CA CYS A 301 -3.49 23.81 -9.29
C CYS A 301 -3.71 23.63 -7.77
N LEU A 302 -3.43 22.43 -7.24
CA LEU A 302 -3.59 22.13 -5.81
C LEU A 302 -2.59 22.90 -4.93
N ALA A 303 -1.41 23.21 -5.46
CA ALA A 303 -0.39 24.00 -4.75
C ALA A 303 -0.86 25.44 -4.47
N GLU A 304 -1.68 26.01 -5.34
CA GLU A 304 -2.12 27.40 -5.32
C GLU A 304 -3.52 27.57 -4.68
N PHE A 305 -3.81 26.82 -3.61
CA PHE A 305 -5.13 26.80 -2.96
C PHE A 305 -5.64 28.18 -2.52
N ASP A 306 -4.74 29.12 -2.22
CA ASP A 306 -5.02 30.51 -1.85
C ASP A 306 -5.00 31.50 -3.02
N ASN A 307 -4.49 31.11 -4.20
CA ASN A 307 -4.42 31.96 -5.40
C ASN A 307 -5.43 31.53 -6.47
N LYS A 308 -6.60 32.18 -6.46
CA LYS A 308 -7.71 31.90 -7.40
C LYS A 308 -7.33 32.05 -8.87
N GLU A 309 -6.50 33.04 -9.21
CA GLU A 309 -6.12 33.31 -10.61
C GLU A 309 -5.27 32.17 -11.17
N ARG A 310 -4.26 31.74 -10.42
CA ARG A 310 -3.36 30.64 -10.81
C ARG A 310 -4.06 29.29 -10.87
N ARG A 311 -5.01 29.02 -9.95
CA ARG A 311 -5.88 27.83 -10.04
C ARG A 311 -6.70 27.83 -11.32
N GLU A 312 -7.34 28.94 -11.65
CA GLU A 312 -8.15 29.04 -12.87
C GLU A 312 -7.28 28.89 -14.13
N LYS A 313 -6.05 29.42 -14.11
CA LYS A 313 -5.06 29.25 -15.17
C LYS A 313 -4.74 27.76 -15.40
N CYS A 314 -4.45 27.00 -14.34
CA CYS A 314 -4.22 25.55 -14.41
C CYS A 314 -5.44 24.79 -14.91
N ARG A 315 -6.61 25.06 -14.33
CA ARG A 315 -7.87 24.41 -14.68
C ARG A 315 -8.22 24.57 -16.17
N LYS A 316 -8.00 25.76 -16.73
CA LYS A 316 -8.22 26.03 -18.17
C LYS A 316 -7.27 25.23 -19.05
N ALA A 317 -6.02 25.07 -18.63
CA ALA A 317 -4.99 24.35 -19.39
C ALA A 317 -5.16 22.82 -19.37
N ILE A 318 -5.70 22.26 -18.29
CA ILE A 318 -6.05 20.83 -18.21
C ILE A 318 -7.05 20.49 -19.33
N LYS A 319 -6.92 19.33 -19.98
CA LYS A 319 -7.94 18.86 -20.96
C LYS A 319 -8.72 17.64 -20.50
N ASN A 320 -8.25 16.93 -19.50
CA ASN A 320 -8.99 15.81 -18.91
C ASN A 320 -10.19 16.32 -18.09
N ASN A 321 -11.40 16.01 -18.53
CA ASN A 321 -12.63 16.44 -17.85
C ASN A 321 -12.84 15.82 -16.48
N SER A 322 -12.34 14.60 -16.24
CA SER A 322 -12.45 13.95 -14.92
C SER A 322 -11.64 14.72 -13.89
N ILE A 323 -10.39 15.06 -14.24
CA ILE A 323 -9.50 15.85 -13.39
C ILE A 323 -10.10 17.24 -13.09
N LYS A 324 -10.71 17.89 -14.09
CA LYS A 324 -11.39 19.18 -13.88
C LYS A 324 -12.59 19.11 -12.92
N LYS A 325 -13.27 17.96 -12.87
CA LYS A 325 -14.40 17.75 -11.96
C LYS A 325 -13.88 17.60 -10.53
N GLU A 326 -12.85 16.79 -10.33
CA GLU A 326 -12.20 16.62 -9.02
C GLU A 326 -11.70 17.96 -8.45
N LEU A 327 -11.15 18.84 -9.28
CA LEU A 327 -10.76 20.20 -8.88
C LEU A 327 -11.92 21.12 -8.47
N ASN A 328 -13.19 20.75 -8.68
CA ASN A 328 -14.30 21.52 -8.12
C ASN A 328 -14.54 21.23 -6.63
N ASP A 329 -14.02 20.10 -6.15
CA ASP A 329 -14.29 19.62 -4.80
C ASP A 329 -13.25 20.17 -3.77
N TYR A 330 -12.31 21.01 -4.24
CA TYR A 330 -11.24 21.66 -3.47
C TYR A 330 -11.26 23.20 -3.59
#